data_AF-F8NPL1-F1
#
_entry.id   AF-F8NPL1-F1
#
_cell.length_a   1.000
_cell.length_b   1.000
_cell.length_c   1.000
_cell.angle_alpha   90.00
_cell.angle_beta   90.00
_cell.angle_gamma   90.00
#
_symmetry.space_group_name_H-M   'P 1'
#
loop_
_entity.id
_entity.type
_entity.pdbx_description
1 polymer ?
#
loop_
_entity_poly.entity_id
_entity_poly.type
_entity_poly.pdbx_seq_one_letter_code
_entity_poly.pdbx_strand_id
1 'polypeptide(L)'
;MDSIIEVNRQTHEEIEQYERALYSLLSRNQPTHEIRLQTEHKAAQVLDRIASRTVTLNNLYRDEDARKVELDVLSAPAQQNDLSEFYARLVKVQEHYNKYPDAVAGGFE
;
A
#
# COMPACT_ATOMS: atom_id res chain seq x y z
N MET A 1 7.27 8.22 6.86
CA MET A 1 6.10 9.01 6.45
C MET A 1 4.93 8.25 7.02
N ASP A 2 4.47 8.63 8.22
CA ASP A 2 3.72 7.69 9.08
C ASP A 2 2.31 8.24 9.31
N SER A 3 1.63 8.60 8.22
CA SER A 3 0.20 8.95 8.21
C SER A 3 -0.62 7.66 8.12
N ILE A 4 -1.62 7.49 8.97
CA ILE A 4 -2.47 6.29 8.95
C ILE A 4 -3.30 6.26 7.66
N ILE A 5 -3.75 7.41 7.17
CA ILE A 5 -4.44 7.51 5.89
C ILE A 5 -3.51 7.08 4.74
N GLU A 6 -2.25 7.50 4.74
CA GLU A 6 -1.30 7.08 3.71
C GLU A 6 -0.97 5.59 3.80
N VAL A 7 -0.82 5.04 5.01
CA VAL A 7 -0.64 3.59 5.20
C VAL A 7 -1.87 2.81 4.70
N ASN A 8 -3.09 3.32 4.94
CA ASN A 8 -4.30 2.72 4.41
C ASN A 8 -4.31 2.75 2.88
N ARG A 9 -3.98 3.90 2.27
CA ARG A 9 -3.91 4.07 0.81
C ARG A 9 -2.90 3.08 0.20
N GLN A 10 -1.70 3.02 0.76
CA GLN A 10 -0.64 2.10 0.33
C GLN A 10 -1.07 0.64 0.47
N THR A 11 -1.74 0.28 1.56
CA THR A 11 -2.21 -1.10 1.78
C THR A 11 -3.29 -1.51 0.77
N HIS A 12 -4.20 -0.59 0.41
CA HIS A 12 -5.17 -0.83 -0.68
C HIS A 12 -4.47 -1.03 -2.03
N GLU A 13 -3.49 -0.19 -2.34
CA GLU A 13 -2.71 -0.31 -3.59
C GLU A 13 -1.97 -1.65 -3.69
N GLU A 14 -1.35 -2.11 -2.58
CA GLU A 14 -0.71 -3.43 -2.52
C GLU A 14 -1.70 -4.58 -2.77
N ILE A 15 -2.91 -4.49 -2.20
CA ILE A 15 -3.96 -5.50 -2.43
C ILE A 15 -4.35 -5.53 -3.91
N GLU A 16 -4.61 -4.37 -4.51
CA GLU A 16 -4.98 -4.27 -5.94
C GLU A 16 -3.86 -4.82 -6.84
N GLN A 17 -2.60 -4.56 -6.49
CA GLN A 17 -1.46 -5.08 -7.24
C GLN A 17 -1.39 -6.62 -7.17
N TYR A 18 -1.63 -7.21 -6.00
CA TYR A 18 -1.70 -8.67 -5.87
C TYR A 18 -2.89 -9.27 -6.63
N GLU A 19 -4.04 -8.61 -6.65
CA GLU A 19 -5.20 -9.05 -7.44
C GLU A 19 -4.89 -9.04 -8.94
N ARG A 20 -4.24 -7.98 -9.45
CA ARG A 20 -3.77 -7.90 -10.84
C ARG A 20 -2.75 -8.98 -11.15
N ALA A 21 -1.82 -9.25 -10.24
CA ALA A 21 -0.83 -10.32 -10.38
C ALA A 21 -1.50 -11.70 -10.41
N LEU A 22 -2.47 -11.95 -9.54
CA LEU A 22 -3.27 -13.18 -9.51
C LEU A 22 -4.05 -13.37 -10.81
N TYR A 23 -4.70 -12.32 -11.31
CA TYR A 23 -5.38 -12.35 -12.60
C TYR A 23 -4.41 -12.67 -13.75
N SER A 24 -3.25 -12.01 -13.79
CA SER A 24 -2.21 -12.29 -14.81
C SER A 24 -1.69 -13.72 -14.73
N LEU A 25 -1.60 -14.29 -13.52
CA LEU A 25 -1.15 -15.65 -13.30
C LEU A 25 -2.18 -16.68 -13.79
N LEU A 26 -3.46 -16.47 -13.46
CA LEU A 26 -4.56 -17.39 -13.78
C LEU A 26 -5.04 -17.28 -15.23
N SER A 27 -4.88 -16.12 -15.87
CA SER A 27 -5.28 -15.91 -17.27
C SER A 27 -4.35 -16.57 -18.31
N ARG A 28 -3.14 -16.99 -17.89
CA ARG A 28 -2.19 -17.66 -18.78
C ARG A 28 -2.66 -19.08 -19.11
N ASN A 29 -2.53 -19.47 -20.37
CA ASN A 29 -2.77 -20.85 -20.77
C ASN A 29 -1.73 -21.79 -20.15
N GLN A 30 -2.19 -22.91 -19.57
CA GLN A 30 -1.36 -23.89 -18.89
C GLN A 30 -1.37 -25.20 -19.68
N PRO A 31 -0.36 -25.45 -20.54
CA PRO A 31 -0.41 -26.53 -21.52
C PRO A 31 -0.20 -27.92 -20.91
N THR A 32 0.41 -28.00 -19.72
CA THR A 32 0.70 -29.28 -19.04
C THR A 32 0.16 -29.27 -17.61
N HIS A 33 -0.13 -30.47 -17.09
CA HIS A 33 -0.59 -30.65 -15.71
C HIS A 33 0.44 -30.15 -14.67
N GLU A 34 1.74 -30.34 -14.95
CA GLU A 34 2.81 -29.86 -14.07
C GLU A 34 2.80 -28.33 -13.97
N ILE A 35 2.73 -27.63 -15.11
CA ILE A 35 2.67 -26.15 -15.14
C ILE A 35 1.39 -25.67 -14.43
N ARG A 36 0.29 -26.40 -14.59
CA ARG A 36 -0.95 -26.10 -13.88
C ARG A 36 -0.80 -26.19 -12.37
N LEU A 37 -0.25 -27.29 -11.86
CA LEU A 37 -0.01 -27.47 -10.43
C LEU A 37 0.91 -26.38 -9.86
N GLN A 38 2.00 -26.06 -10.56
CA GLN A 38 2.90 -24.97 -10.16
C GLN A 38 2.18 -23.61 -10.13
N THR A 39 1.27 -23.38 -11.07
CA THR A 39 0.51 -22.12 -11.12
C THR A 39 -0.53 -22.04 -10.01
N GLU A 40 -1.20 -23.15 -9.69
CA GLU A 40 -2.14 -23.24 -8.56
C GLU A 40 -1.43 -22.98 -7.22
N HIS A 41 -0.22 -23.52 -7.01
CA HIS A 41 0.58 -23.21 -5.82
C HIS A 41 0.98 -21.74 -5.73
N LYS A 42 1.40 -21.13 -6.84
CA LYS A 42 1.71 -19.69 -6.89
C LYS A 42 0.47 -18.83 -6.61
N ALA A 43 -0.68 -19.22 -7.16
CA ALA A 43 -1.95 -18.53 -6.93
C ALA A 43 -2.37 -18.60 -5.46
N ALA A 44 -2.22 -19.76 -4.81
CA ALA A 44 -2.46 -19.91 -3.38
C ALA A 44 -1.59 -18.96 -2.54
N GLN A 45 -0.29 -18.87 -2.84
CA GLN A 45 0.61 -17.94 -2.14
C GLN A 45 0.22 -16.47 -2.32
N VAL A 46 -0.25 -16.08 -3.51
CA VAL A 46 -0.72 -14.71 -3.75
C VAL A 46 -2.02 -14.44 -2.98
N LEU A 47 -2.95 -15.40 -2.94
CA LEU A 47 -4.18 -15.32 -2.14
C LEU A 47 -3.89 -15.17 -0.65
N ASP A 48 -2.92 -15.92 -0.11
CA ASP A 48 -2.51 -15.78 1.29
C ASP A 48 -1.99 -14.37 1.60
N ARG A 49 -1.25 -13.76 0.67
CA ARG A 49 -0.77 -12.37 0.81
C ARG A 49 -1.94 -11.37 0.79
N ILE A 50 -2.89 -11.53 -0.13
CA ILE A 50 -4.10 -10.70 -0.19
C ILE A 50 -4.89 -10.80 1.11
N ALA A 51 -5.12 -12.02 1.60
CA ALA A 51 -5.83 -12.26 2.86
C ALA A 51 -5.12 -11.61 4.04
N SER A 52 -3.79 -11.79 4.15
CA SER A 52 -2.98 -11.17 5.19
C SER A 52 -3.08 -9.63 5.15
N ARG A 53 -2.93 -9.02 3.97
CA ARG A 53 -3.04 -7.56 3.81
C ARG A 53 -4.44 -7.03 4.11
N THR A 54 -5.47 -7.77 3.72
CA THR A 54 -6.87 -7.41 4.01
C THR A 54 -7.14 -7.43 5.51
N VAL A 55 -6.59 -8.41 6.24
CA VAL A 55 -6.69 -8.45 7.72
C VAL A 55 -5.96 -7.27 8.34
N THR A 56 -4.74 -6.96 7.90
CA THR A 56 -4.00 -5.78 8.38
C THR A 56 -4.79 -4.50 8.13
N LEU A 57 -5.32 -4.33 6.92
CA LEU A 57 -6.15 -3.19 6.55
C LEU A 57 -7.37 -3.09 7.45
N ASN A 58 -8.11 -4.19 7.64
CA ASN A 58 -9.28 -4.21 8.52
C ASN A 58 -8.92 -3.77 9.95
N ASN A 59 -7.79 -4.25 10.49
CA ASN A 59 -7.31 -3.86 11.80
C ASN A 59 -6.97 -2.36 11.87
N LEU A 60 -6.37 -1.78 10.82
CA LEU A 60 -6.14 -0.33 10.72
C LEU A 60 -7.44 0.47 10.70
N TYR A 61 -8.49 -0.04 10.04
CA TYR A 61 -9.81 0.62 10.06
C TYR A 61 -10.50 0.54 11.43
N ARG A 62 -10.17 -0.46 12.26
CA ARG A 62 -10.75 -0.64 13.61
C ARG A 62 -10.12 0.27 14.65
N ASP A 63 -8.93 0.79 14.40
CA ASP A 63 -8.30 1.82 15.24
C ASP A 63 -8.91 3.20 14.94
N GLU A 64 -10.12 3.42 15.46
CA GLU A 64 -10.83 4.68 15.27
C GLU A 64 -10.15 5.86 15.95
N ASP A 65 -9.48 5.65 17.07
CA ASP A 65 -8.90 6.72 17.87
C ASP A 65 -7.72 7.36 17.12
N ALA A 66 -6.83 6.53 16.56
CA ALA A 66 -5.70 7.04 15.79
C ALA A 66 -6.17 7.73 14.49
N ARG A 67 -7.24 7.25 13.86
CA ARG A 67 -7.87 7.92 12.70
C ARG A 67 -8.48 9.27 13.09
N LYS A 68 -9.19 9.34 14.22
CA LYS A 68 -9.83 10.59 14.69
C LYS A 68 -8.78 11.68 14.94
N VAL A 69 -7.68 11.32 15.61
CA VAL A 69 -6.56 12.25 15.83
C VAL A 69 -6.03 12.83 14.51
N GLU A 70 -5.81 11.98 13.50
CA GLU A 70 -5.34 12.45 12.20
C GLU A 70 -6.39 13.31 11.46
N LEU A 71 -7.67 12.94 11.52
CA LEU A 71 -8.76 13.75 10.94
C LEU A 71 -8.90 15.11 11.61
N ASP A 72 -8.76 15.18 12.93
CA ASP A 72 -8.83 16.43 13.68
C ASP A 72 -7.67 17.37 13.31
N VAL A 73 -6.47 16.82 13.10
CA VAL A 73 -5.32 17.58 12.60
C VAL A 73 -5.58 18.09 11.17
N LEU A 74 -6.15 17.25 10.29
CA LEU A 74 -6.45 17.64 8.90
C LEU A 74 -7.63 18.61 8.77
N SER A 75 -8.56 18.60 9.73
CA SER A 75 -9.76 19.46 9.75
C SER A 75 -9.60 20.73 10.59
N ALA A 76 -8.44 20.90 11.25
CA ALA A 76 -8.13 22.10 12.01
C ALA A 76 -8.21 23.36 11.12
N PRO A 77 -8.80 24.47 11.59
CA PRO A 77 -8.90 25.69 10.81
C PRO A 77 -7.52 26.26 10.52
N ALA A 78 -7.30 26.64 9.26
CA ALA A 78 -6.01 27.15 8.75
C ALA A 78 -5.47 28.29 9.63
N GLN A 79 -4.41 28.02 10.37
CA GLN A 79 -3.65 29.04 11.10
C GLN A 79 -2.67 29.73 10.16
N GLN A 80 -2.23 30.96 10.48
CA GLN A 80 -1.32 31.73 9.61
C GLN A 80 0.06 31.05 9.36
N ASN A 81 0.41 29.96 10.06
CA ASN A 81 1.65 29.20 9.93
C ASN A 81 1.46 27.74 9.42
N ASP A 82 0.29 27.41 8.87
CA ASP A 82 -0.15 26.04 8.51
C ASP A 82 0.71 25.33 7.44
N LEU A 83 1.38 26.10 6.57
CA LEU A 83 2.21 25.53 5.50
C LEU A 83 3.59 25.02 5.96
N SER A 84 4.00 25.35 7.19
CA SER A 84 5.33 24.96 7.72
C SER A 84 5.50 23.44 7.76
N GLU A 85 4.45 22.73 8.17
CA GLU A 85 4.45 21.28 8.22
C GLU A 85 4.44 20.66 6.82
N PHE A 86 3.69 21.24 5.89
CA PHE A 86 3.70 20.84 4.49
C PHE A 86 5.10 20.94 3.88
N TYR A 87 5.80 22.06 4.11
CA TYR A 87 7.17 22.22 3.61
C TYR A 87 8.15 21.25 4.28
N ALA A 88 8.00 20.96 5.57
CA ALA A 88 8.80 19.95 6.25
C ALA A 88 8.58 18.53 5.65
N ARG A 89 7.33 18.21 5.27
CA ARG A 89 6.99 16.96 4.58
C ARG A 89 7.58 16.93 3.15
N LEU A 90 7.48 18.03 2.40
CA LEU A 90 8.04 18.15 1.06
C LEU A 90 9.56 17.91 1.04
N VAL A 91 10.29 18.51 1.98
CA VAL A 91 11.75 18.33 2.09
C VAL A 91 12.09 16.86 2.32
N LYS A 92 11.37 16.16 3.20
CA LYS A 92 11.60 14.71 3.42
C LYS A 92 11.35 13.87 2.17
N VAL A 93 10.33 14.21 1.38
CA VAL A 93 10.05 13.52 0.11
C VAL A 93 11.19 13.77 -0.89
N GLN A 94 11.65 15.01 -1.00
CA GLN A 94 12.77 15.38 -1.87
C GLN A 94 14.08 14.69 -1.45
N GLU A 95 14.38 14.65 -0.15
CA GLU A 95 15.53 13.93 0.40
C GLU A 95 15.48 12.44 0.08
N HIS A 96 14.31 11.81 0.26
CA HIS A 96 14.13 10.40 -0.07
C HIS A 96 14.31 10.13 -1.56
N TYR A 97 13.71 10.95 -2.43
CA TYR A 97 13.85 10.83 -3.87
C TYR A 97 15.31 11.00 -4.33
N ASN A 98 16.01 12.01 -3.79
CA ASN A 98 17.42 12.23 -4.09
C ASN A 98 18.31 11.06 -3.63
N LYS A 99 17.95 10.41 -2.53
CA LYS A 99 18.70 9.27 -1.99
C LYS A 99 18.41 7.96 -2.72
N TYR A 100 17.20 7.82 -3.28
CA TYR A 100 16.74 6.62 -3.97
C TYR A 100 16.07 6.98 -5.31
N PRO A 101 16.85 7.45 -6.30
CA PRO A 101 16.30 7.92 -7.58
C PRO A 101 15.63 6.81 -8.40
N ASP A 102 16.08 5.57 -8.24
CA ASP A 102 15.55 4.40 -8.95
C ASP A 102 14.47 3.64 -8.14
N ALA A 103 14.09 4.13 -6.96
CA ALA A 103 13.04 3.50 -6.17
C ALA A 103 11.69 3.72 -6.87
N VAL A 104 11.17 2.66 -7.49
CA VAL A 104 9.80 2.63 -8.02
C VAL A 104 8.84 2.81 -6.85
N ALA A 105 7.89 3.73 -6.98
CA ALA A 105 6.78 3.88 -6.05
C ALA A 105 6.01 2.54 -6.00
N GLY A 106 6.19 1.79 -4.91
CA GLY A 106 5.57 0.47 -4.73
C GLY A 106 6.54 -0.67 -4.40
N GLY A 107 7.86 -0.50 -4.52
CA GLY A 107 8.83 -1.44 -3.93
C GLY A 107 8.79 -2.90 -4.43
N PHE A 108 8.44 -3.15 -5.70
CA PHE A 108 8.50 -4.48 -6.30
C PHE A 108 9.31 -4.46 -7.61
N GLU A 109 10.50 -5.09 -7.57
CA GLU A 109 11.05 -5.86 -8.70
C GLU A 109 10.48 -7.29 -8.68
#